data_AF-A0A0F6H5X9-F1
#
_entry.id   AF-A0A0F6H5X9-F1
#
_cell.length_a   1.000
_cell.length_b   1.000
_cell.length_c   1.000
_cell.angle_alpha   90.00
_cell.angle_beta   90.00
_cell.angle_gamma   90.00
#
_symmetry.space_group_name_H-M   'P 1'
#
loop_
_entity.id
_entity.type
_entity.pdbx_description
1 polymer ?
#
loop_
_entity_poly.entity_id
_entity_poly.type
_entity_poly.pdbx_seq_one_letter_code
_entity_poly.pdbx_strand_id
1 'polypeptide(L)'
;MYSITVKGVSWTLGNSFQDRFILSKNEEEVFKKYIPDFELELFDLSKVDLNRLESITLRVILGVVQKIWEGDASFLGYLGEVFELLTGLKNESKRVEIFQKLFLYIFNVREIEPTEITNLLSHSRFNREYEDLAMTTAEKLIKKGKVEGKIETAKNMLLDGASLEYVLKITGLTEQELKDYGVI
;
A
#
# COMPACT_ATOMS: atom_id res chain seq x y z
N MET A 1 0.90 -12.05 13.07
CA MET A 1 0.27 -11.68 11.79
C MET A 1 -1.06 -11.03 12.12
N TYR A 2 -1.15 -9.71 12.07
CA TYR A 2 -2.41 -8.99 12.33
C TYR A 2 -3.11 -8.79 10.99
N SER A 3 -4.13 -9.60 10.71
CA SER A 3 -5.06 -9.34 9.62
C SER A 3 -6.09 -8.32 10.10
N ILE A 4 -6.00 -7.08 9.64
CA ILE A 4 -7.09 -6.12 9.83
C ILE A 4 -8.11 -6.41 8.73
N THR A 5 -9.13 -7.20 9.05
CA THR A 5 -10.31 -7.35 8.20
C THR A 5 -11.26 -6.18 8.51
N VAL A 6 -11.22 -5.11 7.69
CA VAL A 6 -12.25 -4.06 7.78
C VAL A 6 -13.40 -4.43 6.84
N LYS A 7 -14.35 -5.21 7.35
CA LYS A 7 -15.74 -5.15 6.88
C LYS A 7 -16.60 -4.68 8.05
N GLY A 8 -17.10 -3.44 7.95
CA GLY A 8 -18.23 -2.96 8.76
C GLY A 8 -17.98 -2.71 10.25
N VAL A 9 -16.78 -2.32 10.66
CA VAL A 9 -16.54 -1.87 12.04
C VAL A 9 -16.72 -0.36 12.09
N SER A 10 -17.76 0.11 12.79
CA SER A 10 -17.90 1.53 13.14
C SER A 10 -16.69 1.93 13.98
N TRP A 11 -16.08 3.08 13.69
CA TRP A 11 -14.95 3.59 14.47
C TRP A 11 -15.32 3.71 15.96
N THR A 12 -14.58 3.04 16.84
CA THR A 12 -14.84 3.00 18.31
C THR A 12 -13.70 3.57 19.14
N LEU A 13 -12.58 3.96 18.53
CA LEU A 13 -11.35 4.42 19.21
C LEU A 13 -11.37 5.91 19.57
N GLY A 14 -12.56 6.53 19.66
CA GLY A 14 -12.73 7.92 20.09
C GLY A 14 -12.15 8.97 19.13
N ASN A 15 -12.26 10.24 19.50
CA ASN A 15 -11.80 11.36 18.67
C ASN A 15 -10.57 12.05 19.26
N SER A 16 -9.96 11.54 20.34
CA SER A 16 -8.66 12.03 20.83
C SER A 16 -7.54 11.07 20.45
N PHE A 17 -6.33 11.62 20.24
CA PHE A 17 -5.13 10.81 20.13
C PHE A 17 -4.90 9.92 21.37
N GLN A 18 -5.30 10.39 22.56
CA GLN A 18 -5.16 9.62 23.81
C GLN A 18 -6.02 8.35 23.81
N ASP A 19 -7.18 8.37 23.15
CA ASP A 19 -8.11 7.24 23.08
C ASP A 19 -7.50 6.02 22.35
N ARG A 20 -6.38 6.21 21.64
CA ARG A 20 -5.63 5.14 20.96
C ARG A 20 -4.79 4.29 21.92
N PHE A 21 -4.62 4.70 23.16
CA PHE A 21 -3.78 4.01 24.14
C PHE A 21 -4.64 3.32 25.19
N ILE A 22 -4.48 2.00 25.30
CA ILE A 22 -5.09 1.21 26.39
C ILE A 22 -4.04 1.12 27.50
N LEU A 23 -4.12 1.99 28.49
CA LEU A 23 -3.20 2.04 29.63
C LEU A 23 -3.83 1.40 30.86
N SER A 24 -3.04 0.63 31.62
CA SER A 24 -3.40 0.28 33.00
C SER A 24 -3.32 1.52 33.91
N LYS A 25 -3.92 1.47 35.09
CA LYS A 25 -3.92 2.60 36.05
C LYS A 25 -2.50 3.11 36.38
N ASN A 26 -1.56 2.18 36.59
CA ASN A 26 -0.17 2.54 36.90
C ASN A 26 0.52 3.21 35.71
N GLU A 27 0.25 2.73 34.49
CA GLU A 27 0.81 3.33 33.27
C GLU A 27 0.20 4.70 33.00
N GLU A 28 -1.08 4.90 33.28
CA GLU A 28 -1.74 6.18 33.10
C GLU A 28 -1.12 7.26 34.02
N GLU A 29 -0.84 6.95 35.28
CA GLU A 29 -0.18 7.88 36.21
C GLU A 29 1.20 8.33 35.75
N VAL A 30 1.96 7.43 35.10
CA VAL A 30 3.34 7.70 34.68
C VAL A 30 3.40 8.31 33.29
N PHE A 31 2.67 7.75 32.34
CA PHE A 31 2.82 8.02 30.91
C PHE A 31 1.86 9.06 30.34
N LYS A 32 0.68 9.27 30.95
CA LYS A 32 -0.34 10.17 30.38
C LYS A 32 0.17 11.58 30.12
N LYS A 33 1.03 12.10 31.00
CA LYS A 33 1.65 13.44 30.84
C LYS A 33 2.58 13.57 29.62
N TYR A 34 3.02 12.46 29.03
CA TYR A 34 3.87 12.42 27.84
C TYR A 34 3.09 12.10 26.57
N ILE A 35 1.80 11.75 26.66
CA ILE A 35 0.95 11.47 25.51
C ILE A 35 0.27 12.78 25.10
N PRO A 36 0.52 13.30 23.89
CA PRO A 36 -0.16 14.49 23.39
C PRO A 36 -1.68 14.32 23.41
N ASP A 37 -2.39 15.35 23.87
CA ASP A 37 -3.86 15.39 23.84
C ASP A 37 -4.31 16.34 22.73
N PHE A 38 -4.65 15.79 21.58
CA PHE A 38 -5.22 16.55 20.48
C PHE A 38 -6.34 15.76 19.81
N GLU A 39 -7.29 16.50 19.26
CA GLU A 39 -8.44 15.95 18.56
C GLU A 39 -8.04 15.41 17.18
N LEU A 40 -8.63 14.28 16.83
CA LEU A 40 -8.52 13.58 15.57
C LEU A 40 -9.84 13.75 14.82
N GLU A 41 -9.80 14.53 13.75
CA GLU A 41 -10.92 14.59 12.82
C GLU A 41 -10.79 13.45 11.80
N LEU A 42 -11.69 12.48 11.88
CA LEU A 42 -11.74 11.36 10.95
C LEU A 42 -12.76 11.59 9.87
N PHE A 43 -12.31 11.44 8.63
CA PHE A 43 -13.13 11.66 7.45
C PHE A 43 -13.61 10.33 6.86
N ASP A 44 -14.93 10.12 6.87
CA ASP A 44 -15.55 8.95 6.27
C ASP A 44 -15.64 9.11 4.75
N LEU A 45 -14.62 8.57 4.07
CA LEU A 45 -14.53 8.64 2.61
C LEU A 45 -15.66 7.87 1.91
N SER A 46 -16.27 6.86 2.55
CA SER A 46 -17.28 6.01 1.90
C SER A 46 -18.56 6.77 1.49
N LYS A 47 -18.84 7.89 2.16
CA LYS A 47 -20.03 8.73 1.94
C LYS A 47 -19.78 9.89 0.96
N VAL A 48 -18.56 10.03 0.47
CA VAL A 48 -18.16 11.17 -0.33
C VAL A 48 -18.52 10.94 -1.78
N ASP A 49 -19.31 11.85 -2.34
CA ASP A 49 -19.52 11.93 -3.78
C ASP A 49 -18.30 12.58 -4.45
N LEU A 50 -17.40 11.73 -4.95
CA LEU A 50 -16.18 12.16 -5.61
C LEU A 50 -16.44 12.89 -6.94
N ASN A 51 -17.62 12.75 -7.56
CA ASN A 51 -17.92 13.44 -8.82
C ASN A 51 -17.95 14.96 -8.66
N ARG A 52 -18.13 15.46 -7.43
CA ARG A 52 -18.10 16.89 -7.10
C ARG A 52 -16.70 17.48 -7.11
N LEU A 53 -15.65 16.66 -7.13
CA LEU A 53 -14.27 17.12 -7.15
C LEU A 53 -13.87 17.50 -8.58
N GLU A 54 -13.42 18.74 -8.76
CA GLU A 54 -12.95 19.22 -10.07
C GLU A 54 -11.70 18.47 -10.54
N SER A 55 -10.78 18.20 -9.62
CA SER A 55 -9.51 17.53 -9.91
C SER A 55 -9.72 16.06 -10.29
N ILE A 56 -9.40 15.71 -11.53
CA ILE A 56 -9.33 14.31 -11.99
C ILE A 56 -8.38 13.50 -11.10
N THR A 57 -7.21 14.06 -10.77
CA THR A 57 -6.21 13.38 -9.95
C THR A 57 -6.76 13.00 -8.57
N LEU A 58 -7.48 13.91 -7.91
CA LEU A 58 -8.06 13.61 -6.59
C LEU A 58 -9.20 12.59 -6.68
N ARG A 59 -10.06 12.69 -7.71
CA ARG A 59 -11.13 11.70 -7.94
C ARG A 59 -10.57 10.30 -8.09
N VAL A 60 -9.52 10.17 -8.89
CA VAL A 60 -8.85 8.90 -9.15
C VAL A 60 -8.21 8.33 -7.88
N ILE A 61 -7.39 9.13 -7.18
CA ILE A 61 -6.68 8.66 -5.98
C ILE A 61 -7.69 8.28 -4.89
N LEU A 62 -8.62 9.18 -4.55
CA LEU A 62 -9.58 8.94 -3.49
C LEU A 62 -10.56 7.82 -3.85
N GLY A 63 -10.95 7.72 -5.11
CA GLY A 63 -11.89 6.69 -5.54
C GLY A 63 -11.28 5.29 -5.51
N VAL A 64 -10.01 5.14 -5.89
CA VAL A 64 -9.28 3.88 -5.68
C VAL A 64 -9.19 3.56 -4.19
N VAL A 65 -8.82 4.52 -3.33
CA VAL A 65 -8.78 4.32 -1.86
C VAL A 65 -10.15 3.94 -1.29
N GLN A 66 -11.23 4.57 -1.77
CA GLN A 66 -12.60 4.33 -1.33
C GLN A 66 -13.06 2.90 -1.66
N LYS A 67 -12.62 2.35 -2.81
CA LYS A 67 -13.09 1.06 -3.35
C LYS A 67 -12.07 -0.08 -3.23
N ILE A 68 -10.86 0.17 -2.72
CA ILE A 68 -9.78 -0.81 -2.62
C ILE A 68 -10.10 -2.02 -1.71
N TRP A 69 -11.22 -2.02 -0.99
CA TRP A 69 -11.65 -3.16 -0.17
C TRP A 69 -12.94 -3.84 -0.69
N GLU A 70 -13.48 -3.40 -1.83
CA GLU A 70 -14.61 -4.07 -2.48
C GLU A 70 -14.21 -5.46 -3.05
N GLY A 71 -15.17 -6.30 -3.43
CA GLY A 71 -14.84 -7.57 -4.11
C GLY A 71 -14.13 -7.35 -5.45
N ASP A 72 -13.29 -8.30 -5.87
CA ASP A 72 -12.40 -8.11 -7.03
C ASP A 72 -13.15 -7.72 -8.31
N ALA A 73 -14.28 -8.37 -8.62
CA ALA A 73 -15.09 -8.02 -9.78
C ALA A 73 -15.62 -6.56 -9.72
N SER A 74 -16.04 -6.09 -8.54
CA SER A 74 -16.51 -4.70 -8.35
C SER A 74 -15.36 -3.71 -8.51
N PHE A 75 -14.23 -4.04 -7.88
CA PHE A 75 -13.05 -3.19 -7.92
C PHE A 75 -12.44 -3.08 -9.33
N LEU A 76 -12.32 -4.20 -10.05
CA LEU A 76 -11.80 -4.22 -11.42
C LEU A 76 -12.73 -3.48 -12.38
N GLY A 77 -14.05 -3.64 -12.23
CA GLY A 77 -15.04 -2.85 -13.00
C GLY A 77 -14.84 -1.35 -12.78
N TYR A 78 -14.71 -0.93 -11.52
CA TYR A 78 -14.42 0.46 -11.17
C TYR A 78 -13.07 0.95 -11.68
N LEU A 79 -12.04 0.10 -11.65
CA LEU A 79 -10.71 0.44 -12.14
C LEU A 79 -10.75 0.79 -13.65
N GLY A 80 -11.64 0.18 -14.41
CA GLY A 80 -11.89 0.54 -15.81
C GLY A 80 -12.41 1.97 -15.96
N GLU A 81 -13.34 2.38 -15.10
CA GLU A 81 -13.84 3.77 -15.06
C GLU A 81 -12.74 4.77 -14.66
N VAL A 82 -11.89 4.39 -13.71
CA VAL A 82 -10.72 5.18 -13.29
C VAL A 82 -9.77 5.41 -14.45
N PHE A 83 -9.52 4.36 -15.24
CA PHE A 83 -8.68 4.47 -16.42
C PHE A 83 -9.33 5.46 -17.39
N GLU A 84 -10.57 5.23 -17.83
CA GLU A 84 -11.25 6.16 -18.74
C GLU A 84 -11.24 7.61 -18.23
N LEU A 85 -11.42 7.85 -16.93
CA LEU A 85 -11.33 9.20 -16.33
C LEU A 85 -9.93 9.84 -16.49
N LEU A 86 -8.86 9.05 -16.38
CA LEU A 86 -7.49 9.52 -16.60
C LEU A 86 -7.21 9.94 -18.04
N THR A 87 -7.95 9.43 -19.05
CA THR A 87 -7.82 9.93 -20.43
C THR A 87 -8.13 11.43 -20.54
N GLY A 88 -8.95 11.97 -19.62
CA GLY A 88 -9.30 13.38 -19.56
C GLY A 88 -8.12 14.30 -19.17
N LEU A 89 -7.03 13.76 -18.62
CA LEU A 89 -5.82 14.52 -18.36
C LEU A 89 -5.02 14.71 -19.64
N LYS A 90 -4.85 15.95 -20.11
CA LYS A 90 -4.08 16.23 -21.34
C LYS A 90 -2.58 15.90 -21.22
N ASN A 91 -2.01 16.05 -20.02
CA ASN A 91 -0.58 15.83 -19.79
C ASN A 91 -0.29 14.33 -19.62
N GLU A 92 0.39 13.76 -20.61
CA GLU A 92 0.76 12.35 -20.65
C GLU A 92 1.71 11.93 -19.53
N SER A 93 2.78 12.69 -19.28
CA SER A 93 3.74 12.39 -18.21
C SER A 93 3.04 12.33 -16.85
N LYS A 94 2.08 13.24 -16.61
CA LYS A 94 1.27 13.22 -15.39
C LYS A 94 0.34 11.99 -15.32
N ARG A 95 -0.23 11.55 -16.45
CA ARG A 95 -1.01 10.31 -16.48
C ARG A 95 -0.15 9.11 -16.09
N VAL A 96 1.03 8.98 -16.71
CA VAL A 96 1.99 7.89 -16.43
C VAL A 96 2.39 7.88 -14.95
N GLU A 97 2.71 9.04 -14.38
CA GLU A 97 3.05 9.15 -12.96
C GLU A 97 1.89 8.69 -12.04
N ILE A 98 0.65 9.07 -12.37
CA ILE A 98 -0.53 8.65 -11.61
C ILE A 98 -0.73 7.14 -11.74
N PHE A 99 -0.67 6.57 -12.94
CA PHE A 99 -0.78 5.13 -13.15
C PHE A 99 0.26 4.34 -12.35
N GLN A 100 1.52 4.78 -12.38
CA GLN A 100 2.59 4.12 -11.64
C GLN A 100 2.31 4.10 -10.13
N LYS A 101 1.85 5.23 -9.57
CA LYS A 101 1.48 5.32 -8.15
C LYS A 101 0.25 4.47 -7.81
N LEU A 102 -0.74 4.41 -8.70
CA LEU A 102 -1.92 3.58 -8.53
C LEU A 102 -1.56 2.10 -8.54
N PHE A 103 -0.83 1.61 -9.54
CA PHE A 103 -0.42 0.21 -9.61
C PHE A 103 0.41 -0.19 -8.39
N LEU A 104 1.34 0.68 -7.97
CA LEU A 104 2.13 0.45 -6.76
C LEU A 104 1.23 0.31 -5.53
N TYR A 105 0.23 1.19 -5.36
CA TYR A 105 -0.69 1.10 -4.23
C TYR A 105 -1.57 -0.15 -4.30
N ILE A 106 -2.15 -0.44 -5.47
CA ILE A 106 -3.06 -1.58 -5.68
C ILE A 106 -2.34 -2.89 -5.37
N PHE A 107 -1.16 -3.13 -5.96
CA PHE A 107 -0.40 -4.36 -5.72
C PHE A 107 0.17 -4.49 -4.30
N ASN A 108 0.35 -3.37 -3.58
CA ASN A 108 0.76 -3.42 -2.17
C ASN A 108 -0.41 -3.75 -1.22
N VAL A 109 -1.64 -3.39 -1.59
CA VAL A 109 -2.82 -3.55 -0.74
C VAL A 109 -3.61 -4.81 -1.09
N ARG A 110 -3.59 -5.23 -2.36
CA ARG A 110 -4.34 -6.38 -2.87
C ARG A 110 -3.42 -7.42 -3.51
N GLU A 111 -3.81 -8.67 -3.36
CA GLU A 111 -3.28 -9.81 -4.11
C GLU A 111 -3.96 -9.92 -5.48
N ILE A 112 -3.78 -8.91 -6.33
CA ILE A 112 -4.25 -8.90 -7.72
C ILE A 112 -3.10 -9.32 -8.64
N GLU A 113 -3.39 -10.24 -9.56
CA GLU A 113 -2.41 -10.63 -10.57
C GLU A 113 -2.25 -9.50 -11.60
N PRO A 114 -1.00 -9.18 -12.03
CA PRO A 114 -0.77 -8.10 -12.98
C PRO A 114 -1.52 -8.29 -14.30
N THR A 115 -1.76 -9.54 -14.69
CA THR A 115 -2.48 -9.93 -15.89
C THR A 115 -3.96 -9.51 -15.85
N GLU A 116 -4.57 -9.44 -14.68
CA GLU A 116 -5.96 -8.97 -14.53
C GLU A 116 -6.07 -7.48 -14.88
N ILE A 117 -5.06 -6.68 -14.50
CA ILE A 117 -4.99 -5.27 -14.83
C ILE A 117 -4.66 -5.06 -16.32
N THR A 118 -3.73 -5.83 -16.89
CA THR A 118 -3.43 -5.72 -18.34
C THR A 118 -4.62 -6.14 -19.19
N ASN A 119 -5.38 -7.15 -18.77
CA ASN A 119 -6.62 -7.54 -19.44
C ASN A 119 -7.64 -6.40 -19.40
N LEU A 120 -7.77 -5.68 -18.29
CA LEU A 120 -8.62 -4.49 -18.24
C LEU A 120 -8.16 -3.39 -19.23
N LEU A 121 -6.85 -3.13 -19.28
CA LEU A 121 -6.26 -2.11 -20.13
C LEU A 121 -6.38 -2.43 -21.63
N SER A 122 -6.14 -3.68 -22.03
CA SER A 122 -6.24 -4.12 -23.43
C SER A 122 -7.64 -3.98 -24.03
N HIS A 123 -8.70 -3.96 -23.21
CA HIS A 123 -10.08 -3.75 -23.64
C HIS A 123 -10.52 -2.28 -23.60
N SER A 124 -9.62 -1.37 -23.23
CA SER A 124 -9.88 0.05 -23.08
C SER A 124 -9.13 0.87 -24.12
N ARG A 125 -9.36 2.20 -24.21
CA ARG A 125 -8.66 3.07 -25.18
C ARG A 125 -7.18 3.32 -24.86
N PHE A 126 -6.59 2.51 -23.99
CA PHE A 126 -5.27 2.71 -23.44
C PHE A 126 -4.17 2.10 -24.32
N ASN A 127 -3.02 2.76 -24.35
CA ASN A 127 -1.84 2.33 -25.11
C ASN A 127 -1.10 1.19 -24.38
N ARG A 128 -0.40 0.34 -25.14
CA ARG A 128 0.51 -0.72 -24.67
C ARG A 128 1.49 -0.24 -23.58
N GLU A 129 1.89 1.03 -23.62
CA GLU A 129 2.76 1.65 -22.61
C GLU A 129 2.22 1.52 -21.16
N TYR A 130 0.90 1.56 -20.96
CA TYR A 130 0.32 1.42 -19.63
C TYR A 130 0.24 -0.03 -19.16
N GLU A 131 0.09 -0.98 -20.08
CA GLU A 131 0.19 -2.42 -19.80
C GLU A 131 1.61 -2.75 -19.33
N ASP A 132 2.62 -2.25 -20.07
CA ASP A 132 4.04 -2.39 -19.71
C ASP A 132 4.33 -1.76 -18.35
N LEU A 133 3.73 -0.60 -18.05
CA LEU A 133 3.87 0.05 -16.75
C LEU A 133 3.31 -0.78 -15.60
N ALA A 134 2.16 -1.43 -15.78
CA ALA A 134 1.57 -2.33 -14.78
C ALA A 134 2.48 -3.53 -14.52
N MET A 135 2.94 -4.20 -15.59
CA MET A 135 3.83 -5.35 -15.50
C MET A 135 5.15 -5.01 -14.80
N THR A 136 5.83 -3.95 -15.25
CA THR A 136 7.12 -3.54 -14.66
C THR A 136 7.00 -3.10 -13.20
N THR A 137 5.86 -2.53 -12.80
CA THR A 137 5.61 -2.18 -11.39
C THR A 137 5.47 -3.44 -10.54
N ALA A 138 4.72 -4.44 -11.01
CA ALA A 138 4.58 -5.72 -10.33
C ALA A 138 5.91 -6.47 -10.24
N GLU A 139 6.70 -6.53 -11.31
CA GLU A 139 8.02 -7.16 -11.30
C GLU A 139 8.97 -6.53 -10.27
N LYS A 140 8.96 -5.19 -10.16
CA LYS A 140 9.72 -4.47 -9.13
C LYS A 140 9.29 -4.85 -7.72
N LEU A 141 7.98 -4.97 -7.48
CA LEU A 141 7.45 -5.40 -6.19
C LEU A 141 7.81 -6.85 -5.86
N ILE A 142 7.68 -7.78 -6.81
CA ILE A 142 8.08 -9.18 -6.64
C ILE A 142 9.58 -9.28 -6.32
N LYS A 143 10.42 -8.52 -7.05
CA LYS A 143 11.86 -8.47 -6.79
C LYS A 143 12.15 -7.92 -5.38
N LYS A 144 11.45 -6.87 -4.97
CA LYS A 144 11.57 -6.29 -3.63
C LYS A 144 11.18 -7.30 -2.55
N GLY A 145 10.03 -7.96 -2.69
CA GLY A 145 9.57 -8.98 -1.75
C GLY A 145 10.53 -10.17 -1.63
N LYS A 146 11.14 -10.62 -2.74
CA LYS A 146 12.19 -11.65 -2.70
C LYS A 146 13.42 -11.20 -1.91
N VAL A 147 13.84 -9.95 -2.05
CA VAL A 147 14.96 -9.39 -1.27
C VAL A 147 14.57 -9.28 0.20
N GLU A 148 13.39 -8.74 0.51
CA GLU A 148 12.88 -8.64 1.89
C GLU A 148 12.81 -10.02 2.57
N GLY A 149 12.36 -11.06 1.87
CA GLY A 149 12.35 -12.44 2.39
C GLY A 149 13.75 -12.99 2.68
N LYS A 150 14.75 -12.66 1.85
CA LYS A 150 16.16 -13.01 2.12
C LYS A 150 16.71 -12.27 3.33
N ILE A 151 16.38 -10.98 3.47
CA ILE A 151 16.78 -10.15 4.61
C ILE A 151 16.18 -10.68 5.91
N GLU A 152 14.91 -11.07 5.91
CA GLU A 152 14.25 -11.68 7.05
C GLU A 152 14.90 -13.02 7.43
N THR A 153 15.21 -13.84 6.43
CA THR A 153 15.95 -15.10 6.64
C THR A 153 17.32 -14.83 7.25
N ALA A 154 18.06 -13.83 6.75
CA ALA A 154 19.37 -13.44 7.29
C ALA A 154 19.28 -13.00 8.76
N LYS A 155 18.30 -12.17 9.12
CA LYS A 155 18.06 -11.72 10.49
C LYS A 155 17.83 -12.90 11.44
N ASN A 156 16.93 -13.80 11.07
CA ASN A 156 16.59 -14.96 11.90
C ASN A 156 17.79 -15.89 12.09
N MET A 157 18.58 -16.14 11.04
CA MET A 157 19.80 -16.95 11.15
C MET A 157 20.84 -16.33 12.09
N LEU A 158 21.06 -15.00 12.01
CA LEU A 158 22.00 -14.31 12.90
C LEU A 158 21.53 -14.33 14.35
N LEU A 159 20.22 -14.16 14.59
CA LEU A 159 19.62 -14.28 15.92
C LEU A 159 19.80 -15.69 16.51
N ASP A 160 19.76 -16.72 15.67
CA ASP A 160 20.01 -18.12 16.04
C ASP A 160 21.51 -18.46 16.17
N GLY A 161 22.41 -17.47 16.04
CA GLY A 161 23.84 -17.62 16.23
C GLY A 161 24.62 -18.13 15.01
N ALA A 162 24.02 -18.12 13.82
CA ALA A 162 24.74 -18.43 12.59
C ALA A 162 25.86 -17.40 12.33
N SER A 163 26.98 -17.84 11.76
CA SER A 163 28.05 -16.93 11.35
C SER A 163 27.65 -16.08 10.15
N LEU A 164 28.18 -14.86 10.06
CA LEU A 164 27.94 -13.96 8.93
C LEU A 164 28.29 -14.63 7.59
N GLU A 165 29.42 -15.35 7.51
CA GLU A 165 29.83 -16.07 6.30
C GLU A 165 28.77 -17.11 5.87
N TYR A 166 28.22 -17.86 6.83
CA TYR A 166 27.17 -18.84 6.54
C TYR A 166 25.89 -18.17 6.05
N VAL A 167 25.50 -17.05 6.66
CA VAL A 167 24.32 -16.26 6.26
C VAL A 167 24.45 -15.70 4.84
N LEU A 168 25.60 -15.11 4.50
CA LEU A 168 25.87 -14.59 3.15
C LEU A 168 25.80 -15.71 2.11
N LYS A 169 26.34 -16.89 2.44
CA LYS A 169 26.31 -18.07 1.56
C LYS A 169 24.89 -18.59 1.31
N ILE A 170 24.05 -18.68 2.34
CA ILE A 170 22.69 -19.24 2.22
C ILE A 170 21.74 -18.26 1.54
N THR A 171 21.79 -16.99 1.93
CA THR A 171 20.86 -15.97 1.41
C THR A 171 21.30 -15.43 0.04
N GLY A 172 22.59 -15.55 -0.27
CA GLY A 172 23.20 -14.95 -1.46
C GLY A 172 23.20 -13.43 -1.42
N LEU A 173 23.06 -12.84 -0.23
CA LEU A 173 23.19 -11.40 0.00
C LEU A 173 24.66 -11.03 0.20
N THR A 174 24.97 -9.77 -0.05
CA THR A 174 26.25 -9.14 0.28
C THR A 174 26.22 -8.51 1.66
N GLU A 175 27.40 -8.31 2.25
CA GLU A 175 27.51 -7.62 3.54
C GLU A 175 26.98 -6.17 3.47
N GLN A 176 27.16 -5.49 2.33
CA GLN A 176 26.62 -4.15 2.13
C GLN A 176 25.09 -4.16 2.12
N GLU A 177 24.46 -5.11 1.45
CA GLU A 177 22.99 -5.25 1.49
C GLU A 177 22.48 -5.51 2.92
N LEU A 178 23.19 -6.28 3.74
CA LEU A 178 22.81 -6.46 5.14
C LEU A 178 22.90 -5.16 5.94
N LYS A 179 23.93 -4.34 5.72
CA LYS A 179 24.08 -3.01 6.36
C LYS A 179 23.02 -2.03 5.91
N ASP A 180 22.75 -1.97 4.60
CA ASP A 180 21.75 -1.06 4.01
C ASP A 180 20.34 -1.31 4.57
N TYR A 181 20.05 -2.57 4.95
CA TYR A 181 18.79 -2.99 5.54
C TYR A 181 18.83 -3.08 7.09
N GLY A 182 19.92 -2.62 7.72
CA GLY A 182 20.07 -2.56 9.17
C GLY A 182 20.00 -3.92 9.87
N VAL A 183 20.51 -4.97 9.21
CA VAL A 183 20.61 -6.32 9.77
C VAL A 183 21.85 -6.44 10.66
N ILE A 184 22.94 -5.78 10.29
CA ILE A 184 24.25 -5.75 10.97
C ILE A 184 24.82 -4.34 11.00
#